data_AF-A0AAE0FHV9-F1
#
_entry.id   AF-A0AAE0FHV9-F1
#
_cell.length_a   1.000
_cell.length_b   1.000
_cell.length_c   1.000
_cell.angle_alpha   90.00
_cell.angle_beta   90.00
_cell.angle_gamma   90.00
#
_symmetry.space_group_name_H-M   'P 1'
#
loop_
_entity.id
_entity.type
_entity.pdbx_description
1 polymer ?
#
loop_
_entity_poly.entity_id
_entity_poly.type
_entity_poly.pdbx_seq_one_letter_code
_entity_poly.pdbx_strand_id
1 'polypeptide(L)'
;MGIVATYNVDNDPDYDLNYGNNCSFPWDSVTAACVEGGDSYGEDWCGDTWCYVPSYCPGATLTEFFDKYVSGDQAIYYSYDQCGSEDTFTDTFTDCADDCGTTQPSTCDEFTTMTTGEGCAADCSLDFLTDFLADIGLDCSGE
;
A
#
# COMPACT_ATOMS: atom_id res chain seq x y z
N MET A 1 18.62 -16.05 -7.74
CA MET A 1 17.41 -16.80 -8.11
C MET A 1 16.32 -16.23 -7.23
N GLY A 2 15.52 -15.32 -7.79
CA GLY A 2 14.43 -14.67 -7.06
C GLY A 2 13.36 -15.69 -6.73
N ILE A 3 12.76 -15.56 -5.55
CA ILE A 3 11.62 -16.37 -5.13
C ILE A 3 10.49 -16.01 -6.10
N VAL A 4 10.09 -16.95 -6.96
CA VAL A 4 8.84 -16.83 -7.72
C VAL A 4 7.77 -16.99 -6.67
N ALA A 5 7.12 -15.90 -6.33
CA ALA A 5 6.02 -15.99 -5.39
C ALA A 5 4.82 -16.49 -6.20
N THR A 6 4.50 -17.77 -6.05
CA THR A 6 3.30 -18.36 -6.64
C THR A 6 2.10 -17.82 -5.88
N TYR A 7 1.73 -16.58 -6.17
CA TYR A 7 0.46 -16.04 -5.72
C TYR A 7 -0.64 -16.54 -6.64
N ASN A 8 -1.85 -16.60 -6.09
CA ASN A 8 -3.00 -17.32 -6.63
C ASN A 8 -2.97 -18.86 -6.41
N VAL A 9 -2.71 -19.30 -5.17
CA VAL A 9 -2.80 -20.73 -4.79
C VAL A 9 -4.22 -21.31 -4.96
N ASP A 10 -5.23 -20.45 -5.03
CA ASP A 10 -6.65 -20.82 -5.19
C ASP A 10 -7.16 -20.78 -6.64
N ASN A 11 -6.33 -20.41 -7.63
CA ASN A 11 -6.73 -20.19 -9.03
C ASN A 11 -7.94 -19.23 -9.20
N ASP A 12 -7.93 -18.10 -8.51
CA ASP A 12 -8.73 -16.93 -8.82
C ASP A 12 -8.54 -16.56 -10.30
N PRO A 13 -9.59 -16.61 -11.13
CA PRO A 13 -9.48 -16.37 -12.56
C PRO A 13 -9.06 -14.93 -12.91
N ASP A 14 -9.12 -14.01 -11.96
CA ASP A 14 -8.83 -12.59 -12.18
C ASP A 14 -7.32 -12.26 -12.12
N TYR A 15 -6.48 -13.16 -11.57
CA TYR A 15 -5.04 -12.94 -11.40
C TYR A 15 -4.19 -14.07 -11.99
N ASP A 16 -3.19 -13.75 -12.83
CA ASP A 16 -2.25 -14.74 -13.35
C ASP A 16 -1.40 -15.35 -12.21
N LEU A 17 -0.95 -16.59 -12.35
CA LEU A 17 -0.04 -17.22 -11.38
C LEU A 17 1.30 -16.47 -11.21
N ASN A 18 1.65 -15.62 -12.19
CA ASN A 18 2.85 -14.79 -12.16
C ASN A 18 2.58 -13.32 -11.88
N TYR A 19 1.37 -12.96 -11.46
CA TYR A 19 1.01 -11.61 -11.06
C TYR A 19 2.06 -11.03 -10.10
N GLY A 20 2.54 -9.81 -10.33
CA GLY A 20 3.54 -9.15 -9.48
C GLY A 20 4.93 -9.78 -9.44
N ASN A 21 5.24 -10.86 -10.17
CA ASN A 21 6.55 -11.55 -10.00
C ASN A 21 7.74 -10.87 -10.69
N ASN A 22 7.50 -9.84 -11.51
CA ASN A 22 8.55 -9.10 -12.20
C ASN A 22 8.07 -7.72 -12.68
N CYS A 23 9.00 -6.84 -13.04
CA CYS A 23 8.73 -5.47 -13.50
C CYS A 23 8.34 -5.33 -14.97
N SER A 24 8.22 -6.42 -15.74
CA SER A 24 8.13 -6.32 -17.20
C SER A 24 6.74 -5.93 -17.70
N PHE A 25 5.75 -5.88 -16.82
CA PHE A 25 4.35 -5.70 -17.18
C PHE A 25 3.61 -4.91 -16.08
N PRO A 26 2.76 -3.94 -16.44
CA PRO A 26 1.89 -3.25 -15.49
C PRO A 26 0.71 -4.16 -15.13
N TRP A 27 0.85 -4.88 -14.02
CA TRP A 27 -0.03 -5.98 -13.63
C TRP A 27 -1.48 -5.54 -13.46
N ASP A 28 -1.72 -4.37 -12.86
CA ASP A 28 -3.07 -3.89 -12.60
C ASP A 28 -3.80 -3.43 -13.87
N SER A 29 -3.09 -3.03 -14.93
CA SER A 29 -3.68 -2.46 -16.15
C SER A 29 -4.72 -3.33 -16.85
N VAL A 30 -4.72 -4.63 -16.56
CA VAL A 30 -5.64 -5.63 -17.14
C VAL A 30 -6.64 -6.17 -16.13
N THR A 31 -6.59 -5.72 -14.88
CA THR A 31 -7.55 -6.11 -13.84
C THR A 31 -8.90 -5.46 -14.09
N ALA A 32 -9.96 -6.08 -13.57
CA ALA A 32 -11.32 -5.55 -13.67
C ALA A 32 -11.46 -4.13 -13.10
N ALA A 33 -10.62 -3.73 -12.13
CA ALA A 33 -10.65 -2.41 -11.52
C ALA A 33 -10.10 -1.31 -12.44
N CYS A 34 -9.07 -1.62 -13.23
CA CYS A 34 -8.33 -0.65 -14.04
C CYS A 34 -8.75 -0.58 -15.51
N VAL A 35 -9.66 -1.46 -15.97
CA VAL A 35 -10.22 -1.41 -17.32
C VAL A 35 -11.50 -0.56 -17.37
N GLU A 36 -11.93 -0.16 -18.57
CA GLU A 36 -13.10 0.72 -18.75
C GLU A 36 -14.34 0.17 -18.03
N GLY A 37 -14.88 0.97 -17.10
CA GLY A 37 -16.03 0.58 -16.26
C GLY A 37 -15.67 -0.03 -14.91
N GLY A 38 -14.37 -0.20 -14.61
CA GLY A 38 -13.86 -0.53 -13.28
C GLY A 38 -13.75 0.69 -12.36
N ASP A 39 -13.72 0.43 -11.05
CA ASP A 39 -13.76 1.46 -10.01
C ASP A 39 -12.48 2.32 -9.93
N SER A 40 -11.37 1.83 -10.49
CA SER A 40 -10.07 2.51 -10.54
C SER A 40 -9.66 2.88 -11.97
N TYR A 41 -10.61 2.87 -12.91
CA TYR A 41 -10.31 3.17 -14.29
C TYR A 41 -9.78 4.60 -14.46
N GLY A 42 -8.54 4.70 -14.96
CA GLY A 42 -7.89 5.98 -15.22
C GLY A 42 -7.01 6.48 -14.07
N GLU A 43 -6.88 5.73 -12.98
CA GLU A 43 -5.86 5.99 -11.96
C GLU A 43 -4.46 5.77 -12.53
N ASP A 44 -3.50 6.59 -12.09
CA ASP A 44 -2.13 6.57 -12.63
C ASP A 44 -1.43 5.23 -12.37
N TRP A 45 -1.62 4.67 -11.17
CA TRP A 45 -1.01 3.39 -10.77
C TRP A 45 -1.46 2.19 -11.60
N CYS A 46 -2.62 2.25 -12.25
CA CYS A 46 -3.09 1.18 -13.13
C CYS A 46 -2.10 0.90 -14.28
N GLY A 47 -1.39 1.93 -14.74
CA GLY A 47 -0.39 1.82 -15.81
C GLY A 47 1.02 1.55 -15.32
N ASP A 48 1.25 1.56 -14.01
CA ASP A 48 2.58 1.50 -13.42
C ASP A 48 3.08 0.06 -13.23
N THR A 49 4.40 -0.08 -13.30
CA THR A 49 5.06 -1.37 -13.09
C THR A 49 5.48 -1.52 -11.64
N TRP A 50 5.16 -2.66 -11.05
CA TRP A 50 5.58 -3.03 -9.71
C TRP A 50 5.92 -4.51 -9.66
N CYS A 51 6.60 -4.92 -8.59
CA CYS A 51 6.81 -6.33 -8.31
C CYS A 51 6.81 -6.62 -6.81
N TYR A 52 6.59 -7.88 -6.47
CA TYR A 52 6.77 -8.37 -5.12
C TYR A 52 8.24 -8.39 -4.73
N VAL A 53 8.52 -7.95 -3.51
CA VAL A 53 9.87 -7.78 -2.99
C VAL A 53 9.95 -8.29 -1.54
N PRO A 54 11.15 -8.64 -1.06
CA PRO A 54 11.37 -8.82 0.37
C PRO A 54 11.12 -7.52 1.16
N SER A 55 10.68 -7.65 2.42
CA SER A 55 10.39 -6.51 3.31
C SER A 55 11.55 -5.54 3.55
N TYR A 56 12.78 -5.97 3.33
CA TYR A 56 13.97 -5.15 3.53
C TYR A 56 14.34 -4.30 2.29
N CYS A 57 13.63 -4.44 1.17
CA CYS A 57 13.89 -3.63 -0.01
C CYS A 57 13.46 -2.18 0.23
N PRO A 58 14.21 -1.17 -0.24
CA PRO A 58 13.76 0.21 -0.23
C PRO A 58 12.44 0.37 -1.00
N GLY A 59 11.48 1.09 -0.43
CA GLY A 59 10.15 1.28 -1.02
C GLY A 59 9.29 0.01 -1.02
N ALA A 60 9.56 -0.93 -0.11
CA ALA A 60 8.73 -2.12 0.07
C ALA A 60 7.51 -1.80 0.95
N THR A 61 6.33 -1.91 0.37
CA THR A 61 5.04 -1.67 1.04
C THR A 61 4.35 -3.00 1.34
N LEU A 62 3.87 -3.18 2.57
CA LEU A 62 3.08 -4.35 2.97
C LEU A 62 1.72 -4.31 2.27
N THR A 63 1.27 -5.43 1.69
CA THR A 63 -0.08 -5.54 1.13
C THR A 63 -0.95 -6.48 1.95
N GLU A 64 -2.08 -5.97 2.44
CA GLU A 64 -3.14 -6.78 3.06
C GLU A 64 -4.09 -7.40 2.01
N PHE A 65 -4.07 -6.89 0.78
CA PHE A 65 -4.98 -7.29 -0.30
C PHE A 65 -4.99 -8.81 -0.56
N PHE A 66 -3.84 -9.46 -0.33
CA PHE A 66 -3.65 -10.87 -0.61
C PHE A 66 -3.66 -11.78 0.62
N ASP A 67 -3.99 -11.28 1.81
CA ASP A 67 -3.99 -12.07 3.05
C ASP A 67 -4.87 -13.33 2.94
N LYS A 68 -5.94 -13.28 2.15
CA LYS A 68 -6.82 -14.43 1.88
C LYS A 68 -6.27 -15.42 0.84
N TYR A 69 -5.25 -15.03 0.08
CA TYR A 69 -4.68 -15.79 -1.04
C TYR A 69 -3.25 -16.30 -0.76
N VAL A 70 -2.68 -15.99 0.40
CA VAL A 70 -1.41 -16.57 0.87
C VAL A 70 -1.71 -17.57 1.98
N SER A 71 -1.14 -18.77 1.87
CA SER A 71 -1.27 -19.77 2.92
C SER A 71 -0.31 -19.46 4.08
N GLY A 72 -0.86 -19.15 5.26
CA GLY A 72 -0.11 -18.98 6.52
C GLY A 72 0.19 -17.51 6.86
N ASP A 73 1.00 -17.27 7.89
CA ASP A 73 1.38 -15.94 8.40
C ASP A 73 2.40 -15.20 7.50
N GLN A 74 2.36 -15.43 6.18
CA GLN A 74 3.36 -14.92 5.26
C GLN A 74 2.94 -13.57 4.68
N ALA A 75 3.48 -12.50 5.28
CA ALA A 75 3.37 -11.14 4.76
C ALA A 75 3.99 -11.00 3.36
N ILE A 76 3.30 -10.30 2.47
CA ILE A 76 3.80 -9.94 1.14
C ILE A 76 4.13 -8.46 1.11
N TYR A 77 5.25 -8.11 0.49
CA TYR A 77 5.59 -6.74 0.19
C TYR A 77 5.69 -6.54 -1.32
N TYR A 78 5.29 -5.38 -1.81
CA TYR A 78 5.45 -4.96 -3.19
C TYR A 78 6.21 -3.64 -3.26
N SER A 79 6.74 -3.28 -4.43
CA SER A 79 7.39 -2.01 -4.65
C SER A 79 7.28 -1.57 -6.11
N TYR A 80 6.84 -0.33 -6.32
CA TYR A 80 6.90 0.39 -7.59
C TYR A 80 8.32 0.91 -7.86
N ASP A 81 8.98 1.45 -6.83
CA ASP A 81 10.34 1.98 -6.88
C ASP A 81 11.36 0.95 -7.42
N GLN A 82 11.25 -0.30 -6.99
CA GLN A 82 12.15 -1.36 -7.47
C GLN A 82 11.99 -1.66 -8.98
N CYS A 83 10.87 -1.24 -9.58
CA CYS A 83 10.61 -1.33 -11.01
C CYS A 83 10.80 -0.01 -11.75
N GLY A 84 11.13 1.08 -11.04
CA GLY A 84 11.36 2.40 -11.62
C GLY A 84 10.08 3.18 -11.94
N SER A 85 8.93 2.74 -11.43
CA SER A 85 7.71 3.53 -11.36
C SER A 85 7.66 4.32 -10.05
N GLU A 86 6.94 5.43 -10.07
CA GLU A 86 6.57 6.17 -8.86
C GLU A 86 5.39 5.46 -8.19
N ASP A 87 5.41 5.34 -6.86
CA ASP A 87 4.34 4.67 -6.12
C ASP A 87 3.11 5.59 -5.95
N THR A 88 2.32 5.72 -7.02
CA THR A 88 1.06 6.47 -6.98
C THR A 88 -0.10 5.66 -6.38
N PHE A 89 0.12 4.37 -6.10
CA PHE A 89 -0.89 3.48 -5.52
C PHE A 89 -0.95 3.61 -4.00
N THR A 90 0.20 3.49 -3.33
CA THR A 90 0.28 3.76 -1.88
C THR A 90 -0.11 5.21 -1.60
N ASP A 91 0.17 6.11 -2.55
CA ASP A 91 -0.30 7.49 -2.48
C ASP A 91 -1.84 7.62 -2.55
N THR A 92 -2.58 6.65 -3.13
CA THR A 92 -4.06 6.61 -2.98
C THR A 92 -4.54 6.07 -1.65
N PHE A 93 -3.66 5.45 -0.84
CA PHE A 93 -3.90 5.17 0.57
C PHE A 93 -3.59 6.38 1.49
N THR A 94 -3.07 7.49 0.94
CA THR A 94 -2.85 8.78 1.63
C THR A 94 -4.15 9.49 2.00
N ASP A 95 -5.30 8.99 1.56
CA ASP A 95 -6.62 9.58 1.83
C ASP A 95 -6.94 9.73 3.33
N CYS A 96 -6.35 8.92 4.22
CA CYS A 96 -6.69 8.99 5.64
C CYS A 96 -6.12 10.25 6.36
N ALA A 97 -5.01 10.83 5.87
CA ALA A 97 -4.48 12.08 6.39
C ALA A 97 -4.95 13.31 5.58
N ASP A 98 -5.34 13.13 4.32
CA ASP A 98 -5.90 14.22 3.52
C ASP A 98 -7.24 14.73 4.09
N ASP A 99 -7.99 13.86 4.77
CA ASP A 99 -9.19 14.24 5.55
C ASP A 99 -8.86 15.19 6.73
N CYS A 100 -7.62 15.23 7.19
CA CYS A 100 -7.13 16.21 8.17
C CYS A 100 -6.71 17.55 7.55
N GLY A 101 -6.74 17.68 6.22
CA GLY A 101 -6.27 18.83 5.46
C GLY A 101 -4.77 19.07 5.61
N THR A 102 -4.29 20.27 5.28
CA THR A 102 -2.84 20.60 5.30
C THR A 102 -2.27 20.80 6.72
N THR A 103 -2.97 20.37 7.77
CA THR A 103 -2.58 20.65 9.16
C THR A 103 -1.88 19.43 9.76
N GLN A 104 -0.55 19.40 9.65
CA GLN A 104 0.26 18.41 10.35
C GLN A 104 0.25 18.70 11.87
N PRO A 105 0.14 17.67 12.73
CA PRO A 105 0.25 17.85 14.17
C PRO A 105 1.67 18.25 14.55
N SER A 106 1.80 19.19 15.48
CA SER A 106 3.07 19.65 16.04
C SER A 106 3.38 19.05 17.41
N THR A 107 2.38 18.37 18.01
CA THR A 107 2.45 17.75 19.33
C THR A 107 1.71 16.40 19.35
N CYS A 108 2.06 15.53 20.29
CA CYS A 108 1.41 14.22 20.44
C CYS A 108 -0.05 14.31 20.92
N ASP A 109 -0.42 15.35 21.66
CA ASP A 109 -1.82 15.65 21.99
C ASP A 109 -2.66 15.97 20.75
N GLU A 110 -2.11 16.75 19.81
CA GLU A 110 -2.76 17.06 18.52
C GLU A 110 -2.91 15.79 17.69
N PHE A 111 -1.85 15.00 17.58
CA PHE A 111 -1.88 13.71 16.89
C PHE A 111 -2.94 12.78 17.49
N THR A 112 -2.96 12.61 18.81
CA THR A 112 -3.96 11.77 19.51
C THR A 112 -5.39 12.26 19.25
N THR A 113 -5.61 13.58 19.19
CA THR A 113 -6.92 14.15 18.87
C THR A 113 -7.34 13.84 17.44
N MET A 114 -6.39 13.77 16.50
CA MET A 114 -6.64 13.43 15.11
C MET A 114 -6.93 11.93 14.93
N THR A 115 -6.29 11.06 15.71
CA THR A 115 -6.33 9.61 15.51
C THR A 115 -7.30 8.86 16.42
N THR A 116 -8.07 9.56 17.26
CA THR A 116 -9.02 8.94 18.18
C THR A 116 -10.41 9.54 18.09
N GLY A 117 -11.43 8.75 18.43
CA GLY A 117 -12.82 9.22 18.50
C GLY A 117 -13.37 9.67 17.14
N GLU A 118 -13.76 10.95 17.04
CA GLU A 118 -14.24 11.59 15.80
C GLU A 118 -13.11 12.35 15.06
N GLY A 119 -11.85 12.05 15.38
CA GLY A 119 -10.70 12.65 14.71
C GLY A 119 -10.64 12.30 13.22
N CYS A 120 -10.12 13.21 12.41
CA CYS A 120 -10.02 13.06 10.96
C CYS A 120 -9.17 11.86 10.49
N ALA A 121 -8.27 11.39 11.35
CA ALA A 121 -7.40 10.23 11.12
C ALA A 121 -7.78 9.05 12.02
N ALA A 122 -9.00 9.03 12.59
CA ALA A 122 -9.43 7.99 13.53
C ALA A 122 -9.59 6.60 12.89
N ASP A 123 -9.86 6.58 11.58
CA ASP A 123 -10.00 5.34 10.80
C ASP A 123 -8.69 4.92 10.10
N CYS A 124 -7.59 5.64 10.34
CA CYS A 124 -6.27 5.30 9.81
C CYS A 124 -5.72 4.01 10.42
N SER A 125 -4.96 3.24 9.62
CA SER A 125 -4.25 2.07 10.13
C SER A 125 -3.13 2.47 11.09
N LEU A 126 -2.84 1.62 12.08
CA LEU A 126 -1.76 1.88 13.03
C LEU A 126 -0.39 1.98 12.36
N ASP A 127 -0.15 1.19 11.30
CA ASP A 127 1.09 1.20 10.55
C ASP A 127 1.28 2.54 9.81
N PHE A 128 0.23 3.05 9.18
CA PHE A 128 0.24 4.39 8.57
C PHE A 128 0.54 5.47 9.61
N LEU A 129 -0.14 5.42 10.75
CA LEU A 129 0.03 6.38 11.83
C LEU A 129 1.46 6.38 12.39
N THR A 130 2.11 5.23 12.46
CA THR A 130 3.53 5.13 12.87
C THR A 130 4.49 5.67 11.83
N ASP A 131 4.26 5.40 10.55
CA ASP A 131 5.10 5.91 9.47
C ASP A 131 4.96 7.43 9.29
N PHE A 132 3.74 7.95 9.40
CA PHE A 132 3.45 9.38 9.39
C PHE A 132 4.20 10.13 10.50
N LEU A 133 4.18 9.61 11.73
CA LEU A 133 4.93 10.16 12.86
C LEU A 133 6.45 10.17 12.60
N ALA A 134 6.97 9.10 12.00
CA ALA A 134 8.39 9.01 11.64
C ALA A 134 8.78 10.05 10.58
N ASP A 135 7.91 10.31 9.60
CA ASP A 135 8.17 11.28 8.52
C ASP A 135 8.15 12.73 9.02
N ILE A 136 7.21 13.09 9.90
CA ILE A 136 7.18 14.43 10.52
C ILE A 136 8.18 14.58 11.68
N GLY A 137 8.88 13.51 12.07
CA GLY A 137 9.86 13.50 13.15
C GLY A 137 9.27 13.70 14.55
N LEU A 138 8.01 13.30 14.75
CA LEU A 138 7.30 13.40 16.03
C LEU A 138 7.28 12.02 16.71
N ASP A 139 7.91 11.88 17.88
CA ASP A 139 7.95 10.62 18.64
C ASP A 139 6.98 10.65 19.82
N CYS A 140 5.87 9.91 19.68
CA CYS A 140 4.81 9.79 20.70
C CYS A 140 4.85 8.46 21.47
N SER A 141 5.94 7.69 21.37
CA SER A 141 6.06 6.35 21.99
C SER A 141 6.21 6.33 23.52
N GLY A 142 6.03 7.47 24.20
CA GLY A 142 6.45 7.68 25.59
C GLY A 142 5.48 8.38 26.54
N GLU A 143 4.20 8.57 26.17
CA GLU A 143 3.18 9.20 27.03
C GLU A 143 2.30 8.19 27.80
#